data_AF-A0A9D9XZE9-F1
#
_entry.id   AF-A0A9D9XZE9-F1
#
_cell.length_a   1.000
_cell.length_b   1.000
_cell.length_c   1.000
_cell.angle_alpha   90.00
_cell.angle_beta   90.00
_cell.angle_gamma   90.00
#
_symmetry.space_group_name_H-M   'P 1'
#
loop_
_entity.id
_entity.type
_entity.pdbx_description
1 polymer ?
#
loop_
_entity_poly.entity_id
_entity_poly.type
_entity_poly.pdbx_seq_one_letter_code
_entity_poly.pdbx_strand_id
1 'polypeptide(L)'
;MKHVALITLIFFFLDCSAQNPNKNFEKLLKEMSEQYAEKNYQKSYNLALKVLEIDSKNLSALHCKLFSAFEIKKSDACIEAADAIIATIDRSTLFPYLEEDSKKRQLLRFSYNLKAWISYEKSDNKTVLEKALENINTALSITSPIDTDEYMNAYLDTKVRILIKLNRNNEAYSTARIALKSDPYFSDLRDIKDSEGYKNYLTQLNISGWGKYQKGNETETAIEALRRYENFINLYAKDEGEEVKLYYQIEWEKEKFKKKEIEEVEKKLNFKFPEDYLDFVTKYGNFTISGGYSLLRPHEITRLSDALKTEWNVNLEKKCNAAQRDNLSNLICFATGEEDRQDIWYFCFSAKTLHPETQFMDVIQYNQDDWWHLTETPQYKYEHKRGGFDLYISALVDKLIVDIIEE
;
A
#
# COMPACT_ATOMS: atom_id res chain seq x y z
N MET A 1 -17.52 -13.19 -17.09
CA MET A 1 -16.82 -14.41 -16.61
C MET A 1 -16.75 -15.50 -17.68
N LYS A 2 -15.89 -15.35 -18.71
CA LYS A 2 -15.52 -16.50 -19.55
C LYS A 2 -14.46 -17.40 -18.87
N HIS A 3 -13.83 -16.90 -17.81
CA HIS A 3 -12.92 -17.62 -16.94
C HIS A 3 -13.14 -17.14 -15.50
N VAL A 4 -14.18 -17.62 -14.79
CA VAL A 4 -13.97 -17.79 -13.34
C VAL A 4 -12.78 -18.74 -13.28
N ALA A 5 -11.64 -18.19 -12.84
CA ALA A 5 -10.40 -18.91 -12.76
C ALA A 5 -10.67 -20.29 -12.17
N LEU A 6 -10.16 -21.29 -12.89
CA LEU A 6 -9.99 -22.66 -12.50
C LEU A 6 -9.88 -22.78 -10.97
N ILE A 7 -11.00 -22.98 -10.29
CA ILE A 7 -10.99 -23.19 -8.84
C ILE A 7 -10.39 -24.57 -8.67
N THR A 8 -9.07 -24.63 -8.49
CA THR A 8 -8.37 -25.84 -8.12
C THR A 8 -8.64 -26.03 -6.64
N LEU A 9 -9.87 -26.44 -6.34
CA LEU A 9 -10.39 -26.63 -5.00
C LEU A 9 -9.85 -27.96 -4.49
N ILE A 10 -8.89 -27.90 -3.58
CA ILE A 10 -8.55 -29.07 -2.78
C ILE A 10 -9.77 -29.34 -1.88
N PHE A 11 -10.44 -30.47 -2.11
CA PHE A 11 -11.46 -30.96 -1.20
C PHE A 11 -10.81 -31.25 0.15
N PHE A 12 -11.13 -30.42 1.14
CA PHE A 12 -10.74 -30.67 2.51
C PHE A 12 -11.99 -30.98 3.31
N PHE A 13 -12.04 -32.18 3.87
CA PHE A 13 -13.06 -32.62 4.82
C PHE A 13 -13.07 -31.63 6.00
N LEU A 14 -14.04 -30.72 6.02
CA LEU A 14 -14.13 -29.67 7.03
C LEU A 14 -14.68 -30.17 8.37
N ASP A 15 -15.29 -31.35 8.38
CA ASP A 15 -15.80 -32.01 9.58
C ASP A 15 -15.72 -33.53 9.41
N CYS A 16 -14.58 -34.13 9.74
CA CYS A 16 -14.51 -35.56 10.04
C CYS A 16 -14.63 -35.85 11.56
N SER A 17 -14.87 -34.83 12.39
CA SER A 17 -14.89 -34.97 13.86
C SER A 17 -16.26 -35.33 14.43
N ALA A 18 -17.35 -35.27 13.66
CA ALA A 18 -18.64 -35.79 14.08
C ALA A 18 -18.73 -37.28 13.74
N GLN A 19 -18.46 -38.11 14.75
CA GLN A 19 -18.57 -39.57 14.75
C GLN A 19 -19.96 -40.04 14.25
N ASN A 20 -20.12 -40.21 12.94
CA ASN A 20 -21.20 -41.00 12.38
C ASN A 20 -20.59 -42.33 11.92
N PRO A 21 -20.64 -43.41 12.71
CA PRO A 21 -19.96 -44.69 12.43
C PRO A 21 -20.53 -45.44 11.21
N ASN A 22 -21.38 -44.78 10.43
CA ASN A 22 -22.00 -45.33 9.25
C ASN A 22 -21.03 -45.25 8.07
N LYS A 23 -20.36 -46.37 7.76
CA LYS A 23 -19.49 -46.51 6.57
C LYS A 23 -20.12 -46.03 5.27
N ASN A 24 -21.45 -46.01 5.16
CA ASN A 24 -22.15 -45.49 3.99
C ASN A 24 -22.07 -43.95 3.89
N PHE A 25 -22.04 -43.23 5.01
CA PHE A 25 -21.94 -41.76 5.04
C PHE A 25 -20.56 -41.28 4.57
N GLU A 26 -19.48 -41.88 5.10
CA GLU A 26 -18.12 -41.58 4.66
C GLU A 26 -17.92 -41.89 3.16
N LYS A 27 -18.49 -43.01 2.70
CA LYS A 27 -18.48 -43.37 1.28
C LYS A 27 -19.20 -42.33 0.42
N LEU A 28 -20.35 -41.82 0.88
CA LEU A 28 -21.10 -40.77 0.18
C LEU A 28 -20.32 -39.46 0.11
N LEU A 29 -19.69 -39.03 1.21
CA LEU A 29 -18.85 -37.82 1.23
C LEU A 29 -17.66 -37.94 0.28
N LYS A 30 -17.01 -39.11 0.26
CA LYS A 30 -15.89 -39.39 -0.64
C LYS A 30 -16.33 -39.36 -2.10
N GLU A 31 -17.42 -40.06 -2.46
CA GLU A 31 -17.94 -40.05 -3.83
C GLU A 31 -18.38 -38.65 -4.26
N MET A 32 -19.03 -37.88 -3.38
CA MET A 32 -19.40 -36.48 -3.65
C MET A 32 -18.16 -35.64 -4.02
N SER A 33 -17.11 -35.74 -3.22
CA SER A 33 -15.84 -35.05 -3.43
C SER A 33 -15.18 -35.43 -4.76
N GLU A 34 -15.07 -36.74 -5.02
CA GLU A 34 -14.49 -37.25 -6.27
C GLU A 34 -15.25 -36.75 -7.50
N GLN A 35 -16.58 -36.77 -7.47
CA GLN A 35 -17.40 -36.32 -8.60
C GLN A 35 -17.29 -34.81 -8.84
N TYR A 36 -17.12 -33.99 -7.80
CA TYR A 36 -16.84 -32.58 -8.00
C TYR A 36 -15.45 -32.36 -8.60
N ALA A 37 -14.43 -33.06 -8.09
CA ALA A 37 -13.05 -32.95 -8.60
C ALA A 37 -12.95 -33.34 -10.09
N GLU A 38 -13.75 -34.34 -10.50
CA GLU A 38 -13.93 -34.75 -11.90
C GLU A 38 -14.81 -33.79 -12.73
N LYS A 39 -15.29 -32.69 -12.14
CA LYS A 39 -16.21 -31.72 -12.74
C LYS A 39 -17.56 -32.31 -13.18
N ASN A 40 -17.95 -33.43 -12.59
CA ASN A 40 -19.28 -34.03 -12.75
C ASN A 40 -20.30 -33.33 -11.84
N TYR A 41 -20.45 -32.00 -12.00
CA TYR A 41 -21.18 -31.12 -11.08
C TYR A 41 -22.63 -31.57 -10.85
N GLN A 42 -23.32 -32.09 -11.87
CA GLN A 42 -24.69 -32.58 -11.70
C GLN A 42 -24.77 -33.81 -10.78
N LYS A 43 -23.80 -34.74 -10.88
CA LYS A 43 -23.74 -35.93 -10.01
C LYS A 43 -23.30 -35.52 -8.61
N SER A 44 -22.29 -34.66 -8.51
CA SER A 44 -21.82 -34.11 -7.24
C SER A 44 -22.93 -33.38 -6.46
N TYR A 45 -23.68 -32.49 -7.13
CA TYR A 45 -24.85 -31.82 -6.57
C TYR A 45 -25.88 -32.80 -5.99
N ASN A 46 -26.22 -33.86 -6.73
CA ASN A 46 -27.18 -34.87 -6.28
C ASN A 46 -26.65 -35.67 -5.07
N LEU A 47 -25.34 -35.93 -5.00
CA LEU A 47 -24.72 -36.58 -3.84
C LEU A 47 -24.70 -35.66 -2.63
N ALA A 48 -24.42 -34.37 -2.82
CA ALA A 48 -24.49 -33.37 -1.75
C ALA A 48 -25.89 -33.30 -1.13
N LEU A 49 -26.95 -33.32 -1.95
CA LEU A 49 -28.34 -33.38 -1.43
C LEU A 49 -28.58 -34.60 -0.53
N LYS A 50 -28.11 -35.79 -0.93
CA LYS A 50 -28.23 -37.02 -0.12
C LYS A 50 -27.48 -36.93 1.21
N VAL A 51 -26.30 -36.28 1.22
CA VAL A 51 -25.56 -36.05 2.46
C VAL A 51 -26.32 -35.10 3.36
N LEU A 52 -26.91 -34.04 2.80
CA LEU A 52 -27.69 -33.04 3.53
C LEU A 52 -29.04 -33.57 4.06
N GLU A 53 -29.60 -34.62 3.44
CA GLU A 53 -30.74 -35.36 4.00
C GLU A 53 -30.39 -36.08 5.31
N ILE A 54 -29.13 -36.49 5.47
CA ILE A 54 -28.62 -37.17 6.67
C ILE A 54 -28.13 -36.16 7.71
N ASP A 55 -27.37 -35.16 7.25
CA ASP A 55 -26.82 -34.08 8.07
C ASP A 55 -26.96 -32.74 7.35
N SER A 56 -28.05 -32.05 7.63
CA SER A 56 -28.40 -30.76 7.02
C SER A 56 -27.40 -29.63 7.26
N LYS A 57 -26.52 -29.76 8.26
CA LYS A 57 -25.51 -28.75 8.61
C LYS A 57 -24.10 -29.13 8.17
N ASN A 58 -23.95 -30.23 7.42
CA ASN A 58 -22.65 -30.67 6.97
C ASN A 58 -21.99 -29.64 6.05
N LEU A 59 -20.96 -28.93 6.55
CA LEU A 59 -20.31 -27.84 5.81
C LEU A 59 -19.67 -28.31 4.50
N SER A 60 -19.15 -29.54 4.45
CA SER A 60 -18.55 -30.10 3.23
C SER A 60 -19.60 -30.32 2.15
N ALA A 61 -20.79 -30.83 2.51
CA ALA A 61 -21.89 -31.01 1.56
C ALA A 61 -22.55 -29.69 1.16
N LEU A 62 -22.70 -28.74 2.09
CA LEU A 62 -23.20 -27.40 1.77
C LEU A 62 -22.27 -26.67 0.80
N HIS A 63 -20.96 -26.72 1.06
CA HIS A 63 -19.93 -26.19 0.17
C HIS A 63 -20.03 -26.81 -1.24
N CYS A 64 -20.15 -28.14 -1.30
CA CYS A 64 -20.28 -28.84 -2.56
C CYS A 64 -21.58 -28.48 -3.31
N LYS A 65 -22.71 -28.39 -2.60
CA LYS A 65 -24.00 -27.95 -3.15
C LYS A 65 -23.88 -26.53 -3.73
N LEU A 66 -23.28 -25.60 -2.99
CA LEU A 66 -23.10 -24.20 -3.37
C LEU A 66 -22.44 -24.08 -4.75
N PHE A 67 -21.23 -24.62 -4.91
CA PHE A 67 -20.48 -24.49 -6.15
C PHE A 67 -21.03 -25.38 -7.28
N SER A 68 -21.43 -26.62 -6.99
CA SER A 68 -22.03 -27.46 -8.03
C SER A 68 -23.31 -26.86 -8.59
N ALA A 69 -24.14 -26.25 -7.73
CA ALA A 69 -25.36 -25.54 -8.15
C ALA A 69 -25.03 -24.31 -9.00
N PHE A 70 -24.00 -23.56 -8.65
CA PHE A 70 -23.51 -22.43 -9.44
C PHE A 70 -23.10 -22.87 -10.85
N GLU A 71 -22.25 -23.89 -10.97
CA GLU A 71 -21.76 -24.41 -12.25
C GLU A 71 -22.88 -24.93 -13.17
N ILE A 72 -23.86 -25.62 -12.61
CA ILE A 72 -25.03 -26.11 -13.37
C ILE A 72 -26.17 -25.07 -13.48
N LYS A 73 -25.89 -23.80 -13.15
CA LYS A 73 -26.81 -22.66 -13.28
C LYS A 73 -28.13 -22.79 -12.49
N LYS A 74 -28.11 -23.50 -11.36
CA LYS A 74 -29.22 -23.57 -10.40
C LYS A 74 -29.05 -22.49 -9.32
N SER A 75 -29.23 -21.23 -9.70
CA SER A 75 -28.92 -20.11 -8.82
C SER A 75 -29.71 -20.09 -7.50
N ASP A 76 -30.97 -20.53 -7.50
CA ASP A 76 -31.79 -20.50 -6.28
C ASP A 76 -31.28 -21.54 -5.26
N ALA A 77 -30.85 -22.72 -5.74
CA ALA A 77 -30.21 -23.73 -4.90
C ALA A 77 -28.81 -23.31 -4.42
N CYS A 78 -28.10 -22.48 -5.20
CA CYS A 78 -26.85 -21.87 -4.79
C CYS A 78 -27.07 -20.87 -3.65
N ILE A 79 -28.06 -19.96 -3.78
CA ILE A 79 -28.43 -19.02 -2.72
C ILE A 79 -28.86 -19.77 -1.45
N GLU A 80 -29.69 -20.80 -1.58
CA GLU A 80 -30.12 -21.64 -0.44
C GLU A 80 -28.94 -22.27 0.30
N ALA A 81 -27.94 -22.80 -0.44
CA ALA A 81 -26.74 -23.35 0.16
C ALA A 81 -25.89 -22.28 0.86
N ALA A 82 -25.74 -21.09 0.25
CA ALA A 82 -25.03 -19.96 0.86
C ALA A 82 -25.70 -19.50 2.16
N ASP A 83 -27.03 -19.39 2.18
CA ASP A 83 -27.80 -19.03 3.38
C ASP A 83 -27.63 -20.07 4.49
N ALA A 84 -27.66 -21.36 4.15
CA ALA A 84 -27.44 -22.43 5.11
C ALA A 84 -26.00 -22.41 5.70
N ILE A 85 -24.98 -22.13 4.89
CA ILE A 85 -23.60 -21.96 5.38
C ILE A 85 -23.50 -20.80 6.35
N ILE A 86 -24.03 -19.63 5.95
CA ILE A 86 -24.00 -18.41 6.77
C ILE A 86 -24.72 -18.63 8.11
N ALA A 87 -25.84 -19.38 8.10
CA ALA A 87 -26.57 -19.73 9.32
C ALA A 87 -25.85 -20.78 10.19
N THR A 88 -24.99 -21.61 9.60
CA THR A 88 -24.29 -22.69 10.30
C THR A 88 -22.99 -22.22 10.97
N ILE A 89 -22.26 -21.31 10.33
CA ILE A 89 -20.97 -20.82 10.84
C ILE A 89 -21.19 -19.57 11.71
N ASP A 90 -21.04 -19.71 13.02
CA ASP A 90 -21.07 -18.57 13.95
C ASP A 90 -19.76 -17.77 13.86
N ARG A 91 -19.84 -16.59 13.25
CA ARG A 91 -18.70 -15.67 13.09
C ARG A 91 -18.04 -15.28 14.41
N SER A 92 -18.78 -15.26 15.53
CA SER A 92 -18.23 -14.90 16.84
C SER A 92 -17.28 -15.96 17.40
N THR A 93 -17.28 -17.15 16.82
CA THR A 93 -16.41 -18.28 17.20
C THR A 93 -15.16 -18.40 16.35
N LEU A 94 -15.01 -17.55 15.31
CA LEU A 94 -13.87 -17.62 14.40
C LEU A 94 -12.73 -16.73 14.90
N PHE A 95 -11.62 -17.34 15.30
CA PHE A 95 -10.44 -16.60 15.74
C PHE A 95 -9.55 -16.26 14.54
N PRO A 96 -9.14 -14.99 14.35
CA PRO A 96 -8.36 -14.58 13.18
C PRO A 96 -7.09 -15.43 13.00
N TYR A 97 -6.35 -15.69 14.07
CA TYR A 97 -5.05 -16.37 14.03
C TYR A 97 -5.12 -17.91 14.04
N LEU A 98 -6.30 -18.52 14.04
CA LEU A 98 -6.43 -19.98 13.96
C LEU A 98 -6.57 -20.44 12.51
N GLU A 99 -5.65 -21.30 12.09
CA GLU A 99 -5.62 -21.93 10.76
C GLU A 99 -6.89 -22.75 10.49
N GLU A 100 -7.39 -23.44 11.52
CA GLU A 100 -8.60 -24.25 11.49
C GLU A 100 -9.85 -23.43 11.11
N ASP A 101 -9.87 -22.15 11.48
CA ASP A 101 -10.97 -21.23 11.17
C ASP A 101 -10.80 -20.54 9.81
N SER A 102 -9.61 -20.58 9.21
CA SER A 102 -9.33 -19.99 7.89
C SER A 102 -10.29 -20.51 6.82
N LYS A 103 -10.52 -21.82 6.81
CA LYS A 103 -11.41 -22.45 5.83
C LYS A 103 -12.88 -22.06 6.02
N LYS A 104 -13.33 -21.88 7.27
CA LYS A 104 -14.68 -21.41 7.58
C LYS A 104 -14.86 -19.95 7.14
N ARG A 105 -13.85 -19.10 7.39
CA ARG A 105 -13.83 -17.72 6.89
C ARG A 105 -13.89 -17.68 5.36
N GLN A 106 -13.09 -18.49 4.68
CA GLN A 106 -13.10 -18.58 3.22
C GLN A 106 -14.48 -19.02 2.69
N LEU A 107 -15.08 -20.05 3.29
CA LEU A 107 -16.42 -20.52 2.90
C LEU A 107 -17.51 -19.46 3.12
N LEU A 108 -17.41 -18.67 4.18
CA LEU A 108 -18.28 -17.51 4.39
C LEU A 108 -18.07 -16.45 3.30
N ARG A 109 -16.82 -16.09 2.97
CA ARG A 109 -16.51 -15.12 1.90
C ARG A 109 -17.12 -15.55 0.57
N PHE A 110 -16.94 -16.81 0.17
CA PHE A 110 -17.54 -17.36 -1.05
C PHE A 110 -19.07 -17.30 -1.03
N SER A 111 -19.70 -17.65 0.10
CA SER A 111 -21.15 -17.66 0.24
C SER A 111 -21.74 -16.26 0.06
N TYR A 112 -21.16 -15.25 0.72
CA TYR A 112 -21.57 -13.85 0.57
C TYR A 112 -21.32 -13.33 -0.86
N ASN A 113 -20.15 -13.63 -1.45
CA ASN A 113 -19.81 -13.21 -2.80
C ASN A 113 -20.76 -13.80 -3.86
N LEU A 114 -21.04 -15.11 -3.81
CA LEU A 114 -21.93 -15.75 -4.78
C LEU A 114 -23.36 -15.22 -4.70
N LYS A 115 -23.86 -14.96 -3.48
CA LYS A 115 -25.17 -14.29 -3.31
C LYS A 115 -25.18 -12.91 -3.95
N ALA A 116 -24.14 -12.12 -3.75
CA ALA A 116 -24.01 -10.79 -4.36
C ALA A 116 -23.96 -10.88 -5.89
N TRP A 117 -23.13 -11.78 -6.42
CA TRP A 117 -22.98 -12.01 -7.85
C TRP A 117 -24.28 -12.43 -8.53
N ILE A 118 -24.96 -13.43 -8.00
CA ILE A 118 -26.24 -13.91 -8.56
C ILE A 118 -27.29 -12.79 -8.53
N SER A 119 -27.33 -12.00 -7.45
CA SER A 119 -28.25 -10.86 -7.33
C SER A 119 -27.96 -9.80 -8.40
N TYR A 120 -26.67 -9.52 -8.66
CA TYR A 120 -26.22 -8.65 -9.73
C TYR A 120 -26.64 -9.16 -11.13
N GLU A 121 -26.44 -10.44 -11.42
CA GLU A 121 -26.77 -11.00 -12.74
C GLU A 121 -28.28 -11.03 -13.01
N LYS A 122 -29.09 -11.30 -11.98
CA LYS A 122 -30.53 -11.54 -12.13
C LYS A 122 -31.41 -10.30 -11.98
N SER A 123 -30.89 -9.19 -11.46
CA SER A 123 -31.72 -8.06 -11.05
C SER A 123 -31.13 -6.71 -11.43
N ASP A 124 -31.98 -5.82 -11.95
CA ASP A 124 -31.71 -4.39 -12.09
C ASP A 124 -32.36 -3.57 -10.96
N ASN A 125 -33.06 -4.23 -10.03
CA ASN A 125 -33.75 -3.57 -8.95
C ASN A 125 -32.74 -2.99 -7.94
N LYS A 126 -32.80 -1.67 -7.73
CA LYS A 126 -31.91 -0.95 -6.82
C LYS A 126 -31.84 -1.57 -5.42
N THR A 127 -32.96 -1.93 -4.81
CA THR A 127 -32.99 -2.53 -3.46
C THR A 127 -32.28 -3.88 -3.41
N VAL A 128 -32.45 -4.72 -4.44
CA VAL A 128 -31.75 -6.00 -4.55
C VAL A 128 -30.24 -5.78 -4.72
N LEU A 129 -29.85 -4.79 -5.53
CA LEU A 129 -28.44 -4.45 -5.77
C LEU A 129 -27.76 -3.84 -4.53
N GLU A 130 -28.45 -3.00 -3.76
CA GLU A 130 -27.92 -2.50 -2.48
C GLU A 130 -27.73 -3.65 -1.47
N LYS A 131 -28.64 -4.64 -1.44
CA LYS A 131 -28.44 -5.82 -0.60
C LYS A 131 -27.29 -6.70 -1.12
N ALA A 132 -27.10 -6.79 -2.43
CA ALA A 132 -25.94 -7.44 -3.03
C ALA A 132 -24.64 -6.74 -2.62
N LEU A 133 -24.63 -5.40 -2.63
CA LEU A 133 -23.50 -4.59 -2.17
C LEU A 133 -23.18 -4.82 -0.69
N GLU A 134 -24.19 -4.94 0.16
CA GLU A 134 -24.01 -5.29 1.59
C GLU A 134 -23.38 -6.68 1.75
N ASN A 135 -23.83 -7.68 0.97
CA ASN A 135 -23.26 -9.02 1.01
C ASN A 135 -21.77 -9.01 0.58
N ILE A 136 -21.41 -8.36 -0.53
CA ILE A 136 -20.00 -8.34 -0.98
C ILE A 136 -19.10 -7.55 -0.03
N ASN A 137 -19.59 -6.45 0.55
CA ASN A 137 -18.85 -5.74 1.60
C ASN A 137 -18.67 -6.63 2.84
N THR A 138 -19.66 -7.44 3.19
CA THR A 138 -19.53 -8.42 4.27
C THR A 138 -18.45 -9.46 3.94
N ALA A 139 -18.41 -10.01 2.73
CA ALA A 139 -17.35 -10.92 2.30
C ALA A 139 -15.96 -10.26 2.45
N LEU A 140 -15.79 -9.04 1.94
CA LEU A 140 -14.53 -8.29 2.00
C LEU A 140 -14.08 -7.95 3.44
N SER A 141 -15.01 -7.88 4.39
CA SER A 141 -14.69 -7.64 5.81
C SER A 141 -14.27 -8.89 6.60
N ILE A 142 -14.47 -10.08 6.03
CA ILE A 142 -14.07 -11.33 6.69
C ILE A 142 -12.61 -11.59 6.32
N THR A 143 -11.69 -10.92 7.02
CA THR A 143 -10.25 -11.04 6.78
C THR A 143 -9.52 -11.63 7.98
N SER A 144 -8.30 -12.10 7.76
CA SER A 144 -7.38 -12.50 8.81
C SER A 144 -5.93 -12.25 8.37
N PRO A 145 -5.01 -11.88 9.30
CA PRO A 145 -3.59 -11.73 8.99
C PRO A 145 -2.91 -12.99 8.45
N ILE A 146 -3.46 -14.18 8.70
CA ILE A 146 -2.89 -15.46 8.26
C ILE A 146 -3.52 -15.99 6.97
N ASP A 147 -4.64 -15.40 6.52
CA ASP A 147 -5.32 -15.85 5.30
C ASP A 147 -4.55 -15.30 4.08
N THR A 148 -3.99 -16.19 3.26
CA THR A 148 -3.48 -15.87 1.93
C THR A 148 -4.59 -16.10 0.91
N ASP A 149 -5.56 -15.16 0.84
CA ASP A 149 -6.66 -15.30 -0.10
C ASP A 149 -6.30 -14.69 -1.46
N GLU A 150 -5.70 -15.52 -2.32
CA GLU A 150 -5.37 -15.16 -3.71
C GLU A 150 -6.60 -14.72 -4.53
N TYR A 151 -7.81 -14.97 -4.03
CA TYR A 151 -9.07 -14.68 -4.71
C TYR A 151 -9.71 -13.35 -4.29
N MET A 152 -9.04 -12.52 -3.47
CA MET A 152 -9.60 -11.23 -3.04
C MET A 152 -9.98 -10.31 -4.21
N ASN A 153 -9.22 -10.37 -5.31
CA ASN A 153 -9.52 -9.60 -6.52
C ASN A 153 -10.87 -9.99 -7.16
N ALA A 154 -11.28 -11.27 -7.08
CA ALA A 154 -12.58 -11.72 -7.59
C ALA A 154 -13.75 -11.09 -6.82
N TYR A 155 -13.58 -10.83 -5.52
CA TYR A 155 -14.60 -10.13 -4.72
C TYR A 155 -14.69 -8.65 -5.08
N LEU A 156 -13.55 -8.03 -5.41
CA LEU A 156 -13.52 -6.65 -5.91
C LEU A 156 -14.22 -6.53 -7.27
N ASP A 157 -14.06 -7.49 -8.19
CA ASP A 157 -14.82 -7.52 -9.46
C ASP A 157 -16.34 -7.49 -9.22
N THR A 158 -16.85 -8.38 -8.37
CA THR A 158 -18.29 -8.39 -7.99
C THR A 158 -18.75 -7.02 -7.48
N LYS A 159 -17.97 -6.40 -6.58
CA LYS A 159 -18.30 -5.09 -6.01
C LYS A 159 -18.32 -4.00 -7.08
N VAL A 160 -17.30 -3.93 -7.93
CA VAL A 160 -17.21 -2.96 -9.03
C VAL A 160 -18.45 -3.04 -9.93
N ARG A 161 -18.82 -4.26 -10.35
CA ARG A 161 -19.97 -4.46 -11.25
C ARG A 161 -21.29 -4.06 -10.61
N ILE A 162 -21.51 -4.39 -9.33
CA ILE A 162 -22.69 -3.94 -8.57
C ILE A 162 -22.74 -2.41 -8.50
N LEU A 163 -21.63 -1.75 -8.16
CA LEU A 163 -21.56 -0.30 -8.03
C LEU A 163 -21.84 0.41 -9.36
N ILE A 164 -21.30 -0.08 -10.48
CA ILE A 164 -21.62 0.45 -11.82
C ILE A 164 -23.12 0.33 -12.08
N LYS A 165 -23.72 -0.81 -11.78
CA LYS A 165 -25.16 -1.05 -11.97
C LYS A 165 -26.05 -0.16 -11.09
N LEU A 166 -25.53 0.26 -9.93
CA LEU A 166 -26.15 1.24 -9.04
C LEU A 166 -25.88 2.71 -9.45
N ASN A 167 -25.17 2.95 -10.55
CA ASN A 167 -24.67 4.27 -10.98
C ASN A 167 -23.75 4.97 -9.95
N ARG A 168 -23.02 4.20 -9.12
CA ARG A 168 -22.00 4.67 -8.18
C ARG A 168 -20.61 4.61 -8.81
N ASN A 169 -20.48 5.23 -9.99
CA ASN A 169 -19.33 5.04 -10.88
C ASN A 169 -17.98 5.44 -10.26
N ASN A 170 -17.91 6.56 -9.52
CA ASN A 170 -16.65 6.98 -8.89
C ASN A 170 -16.13 5.94 -7.89
N GLU A 171 -17.02 5.40 -7.05
CA GLU A 171 -16.66 4.35 -6.10
C GLU A 171 -16.30 3.04 -6.80
N ALA A 172 -17.01 2.70 -7.88
CA ALA A 172 -16.71 1.54 -8.70
C ALA A 172 -15.30 1.64 -9.31
N TYR A 173 -14.99 2.78 -9.91
CA TYR A 173 -13.71 2.97 -10.60
C TYR A 173 -12.55 3.15 -9.63
N SER A 174 -12.76 3.78 -8.47
CA SER A 174 -11.79 3.77 -7.36
C SER A 174 -11.49 2.32 -6.92
N THR A 175 -12.54 1.51 -6.69
CA THR A 175 -12.39 0.09 -6.32
C THR A 175 -11.64 -0.70 -7.41
N ALA A 176 -11.98 -0.50 -8.68
CA ALA A 176 -11.33 -1.17 -9.81
C ALA A 176 -9.85 -0.78 -9.91
N ARG A 177 -9.53 0.50 -9.65
CA ARG A 177 -8.15 0.99 -9.66
C ARG A 177 -7.30 0.34 -8.58
N ILE A 178 -7.84 0.19 -7.37
CA ILE A 178 -7.16 -0.51 -6.27
C ILE A 178 -6.82 -1.97 -6.68
N ALA A 179 -7.80 -2.68 -7.26
CA ALA A 179 -7.58 -4.06 -7.72
C ALA A 179 -6.56 -4.15 -8.87
N LEU A 180 -6.60 -3.21 -9.81
CA LEU A 180 -5.67 -3.18 -10.95
C LEU A 180 -4.28 -2.65 -10.56
N LYS A 181 -4.14 -1.96 -9.42
CA LYS A 181 -2.84 -1.60 -8.85
C LYS A 181 -2.17 -2.83 -8.23
N SER A 182 -2.92 -3.65 -7.48
CA SER A 182 -2.38 -4.90 -6.91
C SER A 182 -2.11 -5.98 -7.96
N ASP A 183 -2.92 -6.06 -9.02
CA ASP A 183 -2.72 -6.95 -10.16
C ASP A 183 -3.09 -6.25 -11.48
N PRO A 184 -2.11 -5.63 -12.18
CA PRO A 184 -2.33 -4.92 -13.45
C PRO A 184 -2.89 -5.77 -14.59
N TYR A 185 -2.78 -7.10 -14.47
CA TYR A 185 -3.23 -8.08 -15.45
C TYR A 185 -4.51 -8.82 -15.02
N PHE A 186 -5.18 -8.35 -13.96
CA PHE A 186 -6.38 -8.98 -13.43
C PHE A 186 -7.47 -9.10 -14.50
N SER A 187 -7.66 -10.33 -14.99
CA SER A 187 -8.38 -10.56 -16.24
C SER A 187 -9.88 -10.25 -16.16
N ASP A 188 -10.48 -10.36 -14.97
CA ASP A 188 -11.90 -10.14 -14.77
C ASP A 188 -12.30 -8.66 -14.78
N LEU A 189 -11.35 -7.73 -14.58
CA LEU A 189 -11.59 -6.29 -14.71
C LEU A 189 -11.08 -5.69 -16.03
N ARG A 190 -10.66 -6.50 -16.99
CA ARG A 190 -10.12 -6.00 -18.26
C ARG A 190 -11.15 -5.19 -19.05
N ASP A 191 -12.41 -5.62 -19.06
CA ASP A 191 -13.50 -4.87 -19.70
C ASP A 191 -13.74 -3.53 -19.02
N ILE A 192 -13.61 -3.46 -17.69
CA ILE A 192 -13.71 -2.20 -16.94
C ILE A 192 -12.51 -1.30 -17.22
N LYS A 193 -11.28 -1.83 -17.21
CA LYS A 193 -10.04 -1.10 -17.54
C LYS A 193 -10.10 -0.46 -18.93
N ASP A 194 -10.66 -1.18 -19.90
CA ASP A 194 -10.78 -0.71 -21.28
C ASP A 194 -11.99 0.20 -21.50
N SER A 195 -12.90 0.32 -20.52
CA SER A 195 -14.12 1.11 -20.63
C SER A 195 -13.86 2.62 -20.68
N GLU A 196 -14.69 3.32 -21.45
CA GLU A 196 -14.63 4.78 -21.57
C GLU A 196 -14.91 5.47 -20.22
N GLY A 197 -15.79 4.91 -19.39
CA GLY A 197 -16.08 5.46 -18.07
C GLY A 197 -14.88 5.42 -17.12
N TYR A 198 -14.14 4.31 -17.10
CA TYR A 198 -12.93 4.19 -16.30
C TYR A 198 -11.80 5.09 -16.81
N LYS A 199 -11.58 5.17 -18.12
CA LYS A 199 -10.60 6.09 -18.73
C LYS A 199 -10.91 7.55 -18.42
N ASN A 200 -12.19 7.93 -18.48
CA ASN A 200 -12.63 9.27 -18.08
C ASN A 200 -12.46 9.52 -16.59
N TYR A 201 -12.72 8.52 -15.73
CA TYR A 201 -12.42 8.62 -14.31
C TYR A 201 -10.93 8.88 -14.04
N LEU A 202 -10.03 8.12 -14.67
CA LEU A 202 -8.59 8.35 -14.56
C LEU A 202 -8.21 9.75 -15.07
N THR A 203 -8.78 10.16 -16.20
CA THR A 203 -8.55 11.49 -16.76
C THR A 203 -9.06 12.59 -15.83
N GLN A 204 -10.23 12.43 -15.22
CA GLN A 204 -10.80 13.38 -14.26
C GLN A 204 -10.00 13.41 -12.95
N LEU A 205 -9.53 12.27 -12.47
CA LEU A 205 -8.67 12.19 -11.29
C LEU A 205 -7.35 12.95 -11.55
N ASN A 206 -6.81 12.81 -12.76
CA ASN A 206 -5.65 13.57 -13.23
C ASN A 206 -5.95 15.07 -13.45
N ILE A 207 -7.17 15.42 -13.85
CA ILE A 207 -7.58 16.82 -14.13
C ILE A 207 -8.10 17.57 -12.89
N SER A 208 -8.64 16.90 -11.87
CA SER A 208 -9.39 17.54 -10.77
C SER A 208 -8.89 17.22 -9.35
N GLY A 209 -7.97 16.26 -9.18
CA GLY A 209 -7.39 15.88 -7.89
C GLY A 209 -5.88 16.16 -7.77
N TRP A 210 -5.22 15.36 -6.94
CA TRP A 210 -3.77 15.35 -6.70
C TRP A 210 -2.92 15.18 -7.98
N GLY A 211 -3.50 14.65 -9.06
CA GLY A 211 -2.86 14.55 -10.38
C GLY A 211 -2.57 15.89 -11.07
N LYS A 212 -3.05 17.03 -10.53
CA LYS A 212 -2.51 18.37 -10.84
C LYS A 212 -1.20 18.62 -10.10
N TYR A 213 -0.26 17.69 -10.18
CA TYR A 213 1.10 17.99 -9.80
C TYR A 213 1.59 19.16 -10.66
N GLN A 214 1.80 20.30 -10.02
CA GLN A 214 2.58 21.38 -10.58
C GLN A 214 3.93 21.29 -9.92
N LYS A 215 4.93 21.02 -10.76
CA LYS A 215 6.33 21.16 -10.39
C LYS A 215 6.54 22.52 -9.72
N GLY A 216 7.32 22.54 -8.65
CA GLY A 216 7.72 23.78 -7.99
C GLY A 216 8.26 24.77 -9.01
N ASN A 217 7.90 26.05 -8.87
CA ASN A 217 8.47 27.07 -9.75
C ASN A 217 9.95 27.34 -9.39
N GLU A 218 10.67 27.99 -10.30
CA GLU A 218 12.12 28.24 -10.15
C GLU A 218 12.48 29.16 -8.96
N THR A 219 11.51 29.77 -8.29
CA THR A 219 11.69 30.68 -7.15
C THR A 219 11.10 30.16 -5.84
N GLU A 220 10.58 28.93 -5.83
CA GLU A 220 9.89 28.35 -4.67
C GLU A 220 10.83 28.24 -3.46
N THR A 221 10.38 28.62 -2.27
CA THR A 221 11.16 28.40 -1.04
C THR A 221 10.92 27.01 -0.47
N ALA A 222 11.80 26.51 0.41
CA ALA A 222 11.64 25.21 1.05
C ALA A 222 10.27 25.08 1.76
N ILE A 223 9.81 26.15 2.44
CA ILE A 223 8.51 26.14 3.11
C ILE A 223 7.33 26.13 2.14
N GLU A 224 7.44 26.79 0.98
CA GLU A 224 6.40 26.74 -0.05
C GLU A 224 6.31 25.35 -0.67
N ALA A 225 7.46 24.71 -0.92
CA ALA A 225 7.52 23.33 -1.38
C ALA A 225 6.87 22.37 -0.37
N LEU A 226 7.23 22.45 0.91
CA LEU A 226 6.65 21.59 1.96
C LEU A 226 5.14 21.80 2.10
N ARG A 227 4.65 23.05 2.02
CA ARG A 227 3.20 23.33 2.00
C ARG A 227 2.51 22.76 0.76
N ARG A 228 3.16 22.82 -0.40
CA ARG A 228 2.67 22.19 -1.64
C ARG A 228 2.56 20.68 -1.45
N TYR A 229 3.53 20.04 -0.80
CA TYR A 229 3.48 18.64 -0.43
C TYR A 229 2.33 18.33 0.53
N GLU A 230 2.15 19.08 1.63
CA GLU A 230 1.02 18.90 2.56
C GLU A 230 -0.33 19.03 1.83
N ASN A 231 -0.46 19.99 0.93
CA ASN A 231 -1.66 20.17 0.13
C ASN A 231 -1.91 18.96 -0.81
N PHE A 232 -0.86 18.47 -1.46
CA PHE A 232 -0.93 17.26 -2.28
C PHE A 232 -1.37 16.04 -1.45
N ILE A 233 -0.73 15.78 -0.30
CA ILE A 233 -1.07 14.65 0.57
C ILE A 233 -2.50 14.74 1.11
N ASN A 234 -2.96 15.94 1.48
CA ASN A 234 -4.34 16.13 1.92
C ASN A 234 -5.35 15.85 0.80
N LEU A 235 -5.03 16.19 -0.45
CA LEU A 235 -5.86 15.85 -1.61
C LEU A 235 -5.80 14.35 -1.91
N TYR A 236 -4.61 13.76 -1.86
CA TYR A 236 -4.37 12.33 -2.09
C TYR A 236 -5.11 11.46 -1.07
N ALA A 237 -4.96 11.75 0.23
CA ALA A 237 -5.63 11.01 1.31
C ALA A 237 -7.16 11.12 1.26
N LYS A 238 -7.71 12.20 0.72
CA LYS A 238 -9.16 12.34 0.53
C LYS A 238 -9.71 11.30 -0.46
N ASP A 239 -8.92 10.96 -1.47
CA ASP A 239 -9.33 10.05 -2.54
C ASP A 239 -8.95 8.60 -2.25
N GLU A 240 -7.82 8.36 -1.55
CA GLU A 240 -7.30 7.03 -1.22
C GLU A 240 -7.66 6.52 0.18
N GLY A 241 -8.08 7.41 1.09
CA GLY A 241 -8.40 7.09 2.48
C GLY A 241 -7.34 7.56 3.49
N GLU A 242 -7.73 7.61 4.78
CA GLU A 242 -6.92 8.16 5.88
C GLU A 242 -5.64 7.34 6.17
N GLU A 243 -5.61 6.04 5.85
CA GLU A 243 -4.41 5.21 6.07
C GLU A 243 -3.20 5.69 5.26
N VAL A 244 -3.43 6.22 4.07
CA VAL A 244 -2.38 6.80 3.22
C VAL A 244 -1.72 8.01 3.87
N LYS A 245 -2.51 8.82 4.59
CA LYS A 245 -2.00 10.02 5.26
C LYS A 245 -0.91 9.70 6.29
N LEU A 246 -0.99 8.54 6.95
CA LEU A 246 -0.04 8.12 7.98
C LEU A 246 1.37 7.83 7.42
N TYR A 247 1.47 7.41 6.16
CA TYR A 247 2.74 6.96 5.57
C TYR A 247 3.50 8.03 4.82
N TYR A 248 2.85 9.12 4.42
CA TYR A 248 3.44 10.16 3.57
C TYR A 248 3.35 11.58 4.18
N GLN A 249 3.03 11.70 5.47
CA GLN A 249 2.84 12.99 6.14
C GLN A 249 4.18 13.69 6.46
N ILE A 250 4.18 15.04 6.44
CA ILE A 250 5.21 15.83 7.11
C ILE A 250 4.89 15.91 8.61
N GLU A 251 5.85 15.54 9.45
CA GLU A 251 5.78 15.78 10.89
C GLU A 251 6.64 16.98 11.25
N TRP A 252 6.00 18.05 11.70
CA TRP A 252 6.69 19.24 12.20
C TRP A 252 7.06 19.07 13.66
N GLU A 253 8.34 19.26 13.99
CA GLU A 253 8.72 19.39 15.39
C GLU A 253 8.28 20.75 15.93
N LYS A 254 7.70 20.77 17.13
CA LYS A 254 7.17 22.00 17.74
C LYS A 254 8.27 22.98 18.14
N GLU A 255 9.47 22.49 18.43
CA GLU A 255 10.59 23.33 18.86
C GLU A 255 11.40 23.82 17.65
N LYS A 256 11.54 25.14 17.56
CA LYS A 256 12.38 25.79 16.54
C LYS A 256 13.82 25.84 17.03
N PHE A 257 14.76 25.84 16.09
CA PHE A 257 16.17 25.93 16.45
C PHE A 257 16.46 27.32 17.00
N LYS A 258 17.07 27.38 18.19
CA LYS A 258 17.49 28.67 18.75
C LYS A 258 18.75 29.10 18.03
N LYS A 259 18.83 30.38 17.68
CA LYS A 259 20.02 30.95 17.02
C LYS A 259 21.33 30.60 17.75
N LYS A 260 21.31 30.63 19.08
CA LYS A 260 22.46 30.27 19.93
C LYS A 260 22.90 28.81 19.75
N GLU A 261 21.96 27.87 19.63
CA GLU A 261 22.27 26.44 19.43
C GLU A 261 22.98 26.23 18.09
N ILE A 262 22.54 26.94 17.05
CA ILE A 262 23.18 26.88 15.73
C ILE A 262 24.55 27.56 15.74
N GLU A 263 24.71 28.71 16.40
CA GLU A 263 26.02 29.36 16.58
C GLU A 263 27.03 28.44 17.31
N GLU A 264 26.57 27.64 18.27
CA GLU A 264 27.38 26.64 18.96
C GLU A 264 27.82 25.52 18.02
N VAL A 265 26.93 25.05 17.14
CA VAL A 265 27.23 24.05 16.10
C VAL A 265 28.23 24.60 15.07
N GLU A 266 28.00 25.80 14.56
CA GLU A 266 28.92 26.48 13.63
C GLU A 266 30.32 26.61 14.22
N LYS A 267 30.42 26.96 15.51
CA LYS A 267 31.69 27.06 16.22
C LYS A 267 32.34 25.68 16.42
N LYS A 268 31.56 24.66 16.80
CA LYS A 268 32.03 23.27 16.96
C LYS A 268 32.58 22.71 15.65
N LEU A 269 31.89 22.99 14.54
CA LEU A 269 32.21 22.46 13.22
C LEU A 269 33.17 23.36 12.42
N ASN A 270 33.47 24.56 12.92
CA ASN A 270 34.20 25.59 12.19
C ASN A 270 33.62 25.81 10.77
N PHE A 271 32.30 25.95 10.71
CA PHE A 271 31.52 26.01 9.49
C PHE A 271 30.43 27.07 9.61
N LYS A 272 30.06 27.71 8.51
CA LYS A 272 28.95 28.66 8.44
C LYS A 272 27.85 28.09 7.57
N PHE A 273 26.65 27.98 8.12
CA PHE A 273 25.50 27.47 7.35
C PHE A 273 25.02 28.53 6.35
N PRO A 274 24.47 28.09 5.20
CA PRO A 274 23.91 29.03 4.24
C PRO A 274 22.64 29.69 4.80
N GLU A 275 22.40 30.94 4.40
CA GLU A 275 21.38 31.81 5.01
C GLU A 275 19.95 31.26 4.84
N ASP A 276 19.67 30.62 3.70
CA ASP A 276 18.37 29.98 3.40
C ASP A 276 18.04 28.84 4.38
N TYR A 277 19.01 28.01 4.72
CA TYR A 277 18.86 26.98 5.76
C TYR A 277 18.62 27.61 7.14
N LEU A 278 19.43 28.60 7.51
CA LEU A 278 19.33 29.29 8.81
C LEU A 278 17.96 29.95 9.00
N ASP A 279 17.50 30.68 7.98
CA ASP A 279 16.18 31.32 7.99
C ASP A 279 15.07 30.28 8.12
N PHE A 280 15.18 29.16 7.40
CA PHE A 280 14.18 28.09 7.49
C PHE A 280 14.10 27.49 8.90
N VAL A 281 15.22 26.98 9.44
CA VAL A 281 15.20 26.20 10.69
C VAL A 281 14.92 27.07 11.93
N THR A 282 15.28 28.35 11.88
CA THR A 282 14.97 29.28 12.99
C THR A 282 13.53 29.77 12.93
N LYS A 283 12.92 29.87 11.75
CA LYS A 283 11.55 30.38 11.57
C LYS A 283 10.50 29.29 11.64
N TYR A 284 10.76 28.13 11.04
CA TYR A 284 9.80 27.03 10.90
C TYR A 284 10.15 25.82 11.76
N GLY A 285 11.42 25.66 12.13
CA GLY A 285 11.87 24.57 12.98
C GLY A 285 12.29 23.35 12.16
N ASN A 286 12.13 22.19 12.77
CA ASN A 286 12.54 20.91 12.22
C ASN A 286 11.34 20.16 11.62
N PHE A 287 11.58 19.30 10.64
CA PHE A 287 10.55 18.43 10.07
C PHE A 287 11.11 17.07 9.68
N THR A 288 10.23 16.08 9.69
CA THR A 288 10.45 14.78 9.08
C THR A 288 9.38 14.53 8.02
N ILE A 289 9.69 13.69 7.04
CA ILE A 289 8.72 13.16 6.08
C ILE A 289 8.65 11.66 6.36
N SER A 290 7.46 11.17 6.71
CA SER A 290 7.20 9.73 6.88
C SER A 290 7.66 9.01 5.61
N GLY A 291 8.51 7.99 5.76
CA GLY A 291 9.14 7.30 4.61
C GLY A 291 10.59 7.69 4.33
N GLY A 292 11.27 8.38 5.26
CA GLY A 292 12.73 8.37 5.29
C GLY A 292 13.43 9.67 4.95
N TYR A 293 12.92 10.83 5.35
CA TYR A 293 13.74 12.06 5.42
C TYR A 293 13.55 12.75 6.77
N SER A 294 14.65 13.12 7.42
CA SER A 294 14.65 13.79 8.72
C SER A 294 15.74 14.85 8.77
N LEU A 295 15.34 16.10 9.01
CA LEU A 295 16.30 17.14 9.37
C LEU A 295 16.89 16.83 10.77
N LEU A 296 18.21 17.01 10.90
CA LEU A 296 18.93 16.76 12.15
C LEU A 296 18.76 17.92 13.12
N ARG A 297 18.59 17.59 14.41
CA ARG A 297 18.60 18.59 15.48
C ARG A 297 20.01 19.18 15.65
N PRO A 298 20.16 20.38 16.24
CA PRO A 298 21.46 21.04 16.31
C PRO A 298 22.56 20.18 16.95
N HIS A 299 22.23 19.41 17.99
CA HIS A 299 23.20 18.54 18.67
C HIS A 299 23.60 17.29 17.86
N GLU A 300 22.79 16.89 16.88
CA GLU A 300 22.99 15.74 15.98
C GLU A 300 23.78 16.14 14.72
N ILE A 301 23.73 17.42 14.32
CA ILE A 301 24.51 17.94 13.20
C ILE A 301 26.00 17.67 13.41
N THR A 302 26.60 17.03 12.41
CA THR A 302 27.96 16.49 12.48
C THR A 302 28.65 16.49 11.13
N ARG A 303 29.93 16.14 11.08
CA ARG A 303 30.63 15.88 9.81
C ARG A 303 30.30 14.50 9.30
N LEU A 304 30.24 14.33 7.99
CA LEU A 304 30.04 13.00 7.40
C LEU A 304 31.14 12.02 7.84
N SER A 305 32.38 12.49 7.95
CA SER A 305 33.50 11.68 8.48
C SER A 305 33.25 11.17 9.91
N ASP A 306 32.57 11.96 10.74
CA ASP A 306 32.30 11.61 12.12
C ASP A 306 31.12 10.63 12.17
N ALA A 307 30.02 10.91 11.46
CA ALA A 307 28.87 10.00 11.34
C ALA A 307 29.28 8.59 10.89
N LEU A 308 30.05 8.47 9.80
CA LEU A 308 30.54 7.18 9.30
C LEU A 308 31.42 6.42 10.32
N LYS A 309 32.16 7.14 11.17
CA LYS A 309 32.96 6.52 12.23
C LYS A 309 32.11 6.05 13.40
N THR A 310 31.22 6.90 13.91
CA THR A 310 30.44 6.60 15.14
C THR A 310 29.25 5.70 14.90
N GLU A 311 28.53 5.88 13.79
CA GLU A 311 27.28 5.15 13.52
C GLU A 311 27.58 3.84 12.78
N TRP A 312 28.54 3.86 11.85
CA TRP A 312 28.84 2.74 10.95
C TRP A 312 30.17 2.04 11.21
N ASN A 313 30.94 2.48 12.21
CA ASN A 313 32.25 1.90 12.56
C ASN A 313 33.24 1.84 11.37
N VAL A 314 33.14 2.77 10.41
CA VAL A 314 34.03 2.79 9.25
C VAL A 314 35.42 3.30 9.66
N ASN A 315 36.44 2.45 9.48
CA ASN A 315 37.84 2.83 9.71
C ASN A 315 38.39 3.66 8.53
N LEU A 316 38.12 4.97 8.54
CA LEU A 316 38.53 5.90 7.48
C LEU A 316 40.06 6.01 7.33
N GLU A 317 40.84 5.71 8.37
CA GLU A 317 42.31 5.70 8.28
C GLU A 317 42.82 4.59 7.36
N LYS A 318 42.19 3.41 7.44
CA LYS A 318 42.52 2.23 6.61
C LYS A 318 41.87 2.28 5.23
N LYS A 319 40.69 2.88 5.14
CA LYS A 319 39.82 2.82 3.95
C LYS A 319 39.96 4.01 3.01
N CYS A 320 40.43 5.15 3.49
CA CYS A 320 40.57 6.38 2.70
C CYS A 320 42.03 6.87 2.67
N ASN A 321 42.38 7.68 1.67
CA ASN A 321 43.62 8.47 1.66
C ASN A 321 43.42 9.84 2.35
N ALA A 322 44.48 10.64 2.44
CA ALA A 322 44.42 11.93 3.14
C ALA A 322 43.45 12.94 2.50
N ALA A 323 43.41 13.02 1.17
CA ALA A 323 42.53 13.93 0.45
C ALA A 323 41.05 13.53 0.58
N GLN A 324 40.77 12.23 0.58
CA GLN A 324 39.43 11.70 0.78
C GLN A 324 38.92 11.99 2.20
N ARG A 325 39.76 11.79 3.22
CA ARG A 325 39.42 12.15 4.60
C ARG A 325 39.17 13.64 4.77
N ASP A 326 40.00 14.48 4.15
CA ASP A 326 39.77 15.92 4.13
C ASP A 326 38.42 16.26 3.49
N ASN A 327 38.08 15.64 2.36
CA ASN A 327 36.79 15.86 1.71
C ASN A 327 35.60 15.50 2.62
N LEU A 328 35.59 14.31 3.21
CA LEU A 328 34.55 13.87 4.13
C LEU A 328 34.42 14.76 5.37
N SER A 329 35.53 15.37 5.81
CA SER A 329 35.53 16.27 6.97
C SER A 329 34.97 17.67 6.64
N ASN A 330 34.85 18.00 5.35
CA ASN A 330 34.28 19.26 4.87
C ASN A 330 32.78 19.16 4.51
N LEU A 331 32.20 17.97 4.68
CA LEU A 331 30.78 17.72 4.45
C LEU A 331 30.04 17.74 5.78
N ILE A 332 29.07 18.65 5.91
CA ILE A 332 28.29 18.83 7.13
C ILE A 332 26.91 18.23 6.94
N CYS A 333 26.65 17.11 7.63
CA CYS A 333 25.35 16.45 7.63
C CYS A 333 24.34 17.31 8.38
N PHE A 334 23.28 17.72 7.71
CA PHE A 334 22.17 18.48 8.30
C PHE A 334 20.83 17.75 8.24
N ALA A 335 20.76 16.66 7.49
CA ALA A 335 19.62 15.76 7.43
C ALA A 335 20.08 14.32 7.18
N THR A 336 19.22 13.37 7.51
CA THR A 336 19.35 11.96 7.17
C THR A 336 18.10 11.46 6.45
N GLY A 337 18.21 10.32 5.81
CA GLY A 337 17.09 9.61 5.23
C GLY A 337 17.27 8.11 5.28
N GLU A 338 16.17 7.37 5.16
CA GLU A 338 16.13 5.91 5.27
C GLU A 338 15.30 5.38 4.10
N GLU A 339 15.95 4.75 3.13
CA GLU A 339 15.26 4.16 1.97
C GLU A 339 14.70 2.79 2.34
N ASP A 340 15.46 2.02 3.11
CA ASP A 340 15.01 0.86 3.84
C ASP A 340 15.78 0.74 5.18
N ARG A 341 15.47 -0.29 5.99
CA ARG A 341 16.15 -0.51 7.28
C ARG A 341 17.66 -0.76 7.19
N GLN A 342 18.21 -0.78 5.98
CA GLN A 342 19.61 -1.06 5.69
C GLN A 342 20.30 0.16 5.07
N ASP A 343 19.61 0.99 4.27
CA ASP A 343 20.19 2.11 3.53
C ASP A 343 19.89 3.48 4.16
N ILE A 344 20.88 4.05 4.85
CA ILE A 344 20.83 5.44 5.34
C ILE A 344 21.50 6.39 4.35
N TRP A 345 20.75 7.43 4.01
CA TRP A 345 21.20 8.58 3.23
C TRP A 345 21.56 9.75 4.15
N TYR A 346 22.65 10.44 3.84
CA TYR A 346 23.08 11.67 4.48
C TYR A 346 22.94 12.84 3.51
N PHE A 347 22.40 13.94 3.99
CA PHE A 347 22.26 15.17 3.21
C PHE A 347 23.21 16.21 3.79
N CYS A 348 24.14 16.66 2.96
CA CYS A 348 25.30 17.42 3.40
C CYS A 348 25.40 18.77 2.68
N PHE A 349 25.78 19.81 3.43
CA PHE A 349 26.38 21.01 2.84
C PHE A 349 27.88 20.80 2.64
N SER A 350 28.42 21.38 1.57
CA SER A 350 29.87 21.41 1.31
C SER A 350 30.39 22.83 1.28
N ALA A 351 31.38 23.15 2.12
CA ALA A 351 32.05 24.45 2.07
C ALA A 351 32.72 24.72 0.70
N LYS A 352 33.01 23.66 -0.07
CA LYS A 352 33.67 23.75 -1.38
C LYS A 352 32.70 24.21 -2.48
N THR A 353 31.39 24.03 -2.30
CA THR A 353 30.38 24.49 -3.25
C THR A 353 29.93 25.93 -2.96
N LEU A 354 30.47 26.61 -1.94
CA LEU A 354 30.06 27.96 -1.56
C LEU A 354 30.08 28.95 -2.74
N HIS A 355 28.92 29.52 -3.04
CA HIS A 355 28.77 30.55 -4.05
C HIS A 355 29.42 31.86 -3.53
N PRO A 356 30.33 32.49 -4.29
CA PRO A 356 31.14 33.62 -3.80
C PRO A 356 30.32 34.86 -3.43
N GLU A 357 29.23 35.15 -4.15
CA GLU A 357 28.39 36.33 -3.92
C GLU A 357 27.27 36.09 -2.90
N THR A 358 26.46 35.04 -3.09
CA THR A 358 25.24 34.79 -2.30
C THR A 358 25.48 34.01 -1.01
N GLN A 359 26.66 33.41 -0.85
CA GLN A 359 26.98 32.50 0.26
C GLN A 359 26.08 31.25 0.34
N PHE A 360 25.32 30.95 -0.70
CA PHE A 360 24.58 29.68 -0.80
C PHE A 360 25.52 28.52 -1.09
N MET A 361 25.08 27.33 -0.68
CA MET A 361 25.81 26.09 -0.87
C MET A 361 24.87 25.05 -1.47
N ASP A 362 25.43 24.17 -2.28
CA ASP A 362 24.69 23.02 -2.78
C ASP A 362 24.42 21.98 -1.67
N VAL A 363 23.36 21.20 -1.84
CA VAL A 363 23.05 20.03 -1.01
C VAL A 363 23.43 18.78 -1.76
N ILE A 364 24.29 17.97 -1.14
CA ILE A 364 24.79 16.73 -1.72
C ILE A 364 24.22 15.57 -0.92
N GLN A 365 23.79 14.52 -1.63
CA GLN A 365 23.23 13.31 -1.06
C GLN A 365 24.29 12.21 -1.06
N TYR A 366 24.36 11.45 0.02
CA TYR A 366 25.32 10.37 0.18
C TYR A 366 24.69 9.15 0.84
N ASN A 367 24.70 8.02 0.16
CA ASN A 367 24.36 6.74 0.78
C ASN A 367 25.55 6.28 1.64
N GLN A 368 25.26 5.73 2.83
CA GLN A 368 26.26 5.21 3.76
C GLN A 368 27.20 4.18 3.10
N ASP A 369 26.67 3.35 2.19
CA ASP A 369 27.37 2.23 1.58
C ASP A 369 28.29 2.75 0.48
N ASP A 370 27.94 3.85 -0.19
CA ASP A 370 28.75 4.48 -1.23
C ASP A 370 29.99 5.21 -0.69
N TRP A 371 30.46 4.89 0.53
CA TRP A 371 31.59 5.57 1.16
C TRP A 371 32.88 5.53 0.34
N TRP A 372 33.03 4.54 -0.54
CA TRP A 372 34.15 4.42 -1.48
C TRP A 372 34.01 5.31 -2.73
N HIS A 373 32.79 5.73 -3.10
CA HIS A 373 32.51 6.69 -4.18
C HIS A 373 32.60 8.16 -3.71
N LEU A 374 32.57 8.42 -2.40
CA LEU A 374 32.68 9.77 -1.77
C LEU A 374 34.01 10.50 -1.99
N THR A 375 34.85 9.95 -2.85
CA THR A 375 36.21 10.38 -3.14
C THR A 375 36.24 11.43 -4.25
N GLU A 376 35.15 11.55 -5.00
CA GLU A 376 34.92 12.64 -5.94
C GLU A 376 34.43 13.87 -5.17
N THR A 377 35.36 14.78 -4.93
CA THR A 377 35.03 16.10 -4.36
C THR A 377 34.18 16.87 -5.38
N PRO A 378 33.10 17.54 -4.96
CA PRO A 378 32.50 18.58 -5.78
C PRO A 378 33.57 19.63 -6.09
N GLN A 379 34.09 19.61 -7.32
CA GLN A 379 35.08 20.59 -7.78
C GLN A 379 34.42 21.85 -8.34
N TYR A 380 33.09 21.84 -8.48
CA TYR A 380 32.32 22.96 -8.95
C TYR A 380 32.00 23.92 -7.81
N LYS A 381 31.89 25.19 -8.15
CA LYS A 381 31.22 26.18 -7.31
C LYS A 381 29.74 26.10 -7.60
N TYR A 382 28.91 26.25 -6.59
CA TYR A 382 27.49 26.40 -6.82
C TYR A 382 27.24 27.63 -7.69
N GLU A 383 26.53 27.45 -8.80
CA GLU A 383 26.36 28.48 -9.82
C GLU A 383 25.00 29.20 -9.71
N HIS A 384 24.05 28.61 -8.99
CA HIS A 384 22.75 29.22 -8.82
C HIS A 384 22.79 30.37 -7.82
N LYS A 385 22.07 31.44 -8.15
CA LYS A 385 21.87 32.59 -7.27
C LYS A 385 20.71 32.38 -6.26
N ARG A 386 20.02 31.25 -6.32
CA ARG A 386 18.94 30.84 -5.40
C ARG A 386 19.53 29.99 -4.27
N GLY A 387 18.88 29.96 -3.12
CA GLY A 387 19.25 29.11 -1.99
C GLY A 387 19.34 27.63 -2.39
N GLY A 388 20.46 26.99 -2.09
CA GLY A 388 20.66 25.57 -2.42
C GLY A 388 19.83 24.65 -1.54
N PHE A 389 19.54 25.04 -0.30
CA PHE A 389 18.59 24.31 0.55
C PHE A 389 17.17 24.42 0.00
N ASP A 390 16.73 25.63 -0.39
CA ASP A 390 15.42 25.83 -1.02
C ASP A 390 15.25 25.01 -2.30
N LEU A 391 16.27 25.01 -3.15
CA LEU A 391 16.28 24.22 -4.39
C LEU A 391 16.21 22.73 -4.11
N TYR A 392 16.98 22.25 -3.15
CA TYR A 392 16.99 20.85 -2.75
C TYR A 392 15.63 20.40 -2.22
N ILE A 393 15.03 21.12 -1.26
CA ILE A 393 13.73 20.75 -0.69
C ILE A 393 12.62 20.79 -1.75
N SER A 394 12.64 21.78 -2.65
CA SER A 394 11.70 21.85 -3.78
C SER A 394 11.80 20.63 -4.70
N ALA A 395 13.03 20.21 -5.05
CA ALA A 395 13.28 19.02 -5.85
C ALA A 395 12.92 17.70 -5.12
N LEU A 396 13.17 17.62 -3.82
CA LEU A 396 12.78 16.48 -2.98
C LEU A 396 11.26 16.32 -2.97
N VAL A 397 10.52 17.41 -2.70
CA VAL A 397 9.06 17.40 -2.74
C VAL A 397 8.53 17.00 -4.11
N ASP A 398 9.14 17.52 -5.18
CA ASP A 398 8.79 17.15 -6.55
C ASP A 398 8.94 15.66 -6.80
N LYS A 399 10.07 15.07 -6.39
CA LYS A 399 10.33 13.64 -6.49
C LYS A 399 9.29 12.84 -5.70
N LEU A 400 9.07 13.17 -4.42
CA LEU A 400 8.11 12.47 -3.56
C LEU A 400 6.69 12.47 -4.12
N ILE A 401 6.24 13.60 -4.68
CA ILE A 401 4.92 13.66 -5.30
C ILE A 401 4.87 12.76 -6.54
N VAL A 402 5.90 12.79 -7.39
CA VAL A 402 5.97 11.93 -8.59
C VAL A 402 5.97 10.45 -8.19
N ASP A 403 6.79 10.07 -7.21
CA ASP A 403 6.86 8.69 -6.71
C ASP A 403 5.46 8.22 -6.24
N ILE A 404 4.74 9.05 -5.47
CA ILE A 404 3.36 8.74 -5.03
C ILE A 404 2.36 8.64 -6.20
N ILE A 405 2.55 9.44 -7.25
CA ILE A 405 1.68 9.41 -8.45
C ILE A 405 1.95 8.15 -9.29
N GLU A 406 3.20 7.71 -9.36
CA GLU A 406 3.65 6.58 -10.19
C GLU A 406 3.50 5.21 -9.49
N GLU A 407 3.55 5.17 -8.15
CA GLU A 407 3.18 4.01 -7.33
C GLU A 407 1.71 3.61 -7.50
#